data_AF-A0A329CY04-F1
#
_entry.id   AF-A0A329CY04-F1
#
_cell.length_a   1.000
_cell.length_b   1.000
_cell.length_c   1.000
_cell.angle_alpha   90.00
_cell.angle_beta   90.00
_cell.angle_gamma   90.00
#
_symmetry.space_group_name_H-M   'P 1'
#
loop_
_entity.id
_entity.type
_entity.pdbx_description
1 polymer ?
#
loop_
_entity_poly.entity_id
_entity_poly.type
_entity_poly.pdbx_seq_one_letter_code
_entity_poly.pdbx_strand_id
1 'polypeptide(L)'
;MPKPLVRQALNVLALAVPLACANVPAHAELGGAMPLQADSSGATPQTLLNGALRMRTLTDAGMTTVNEYATSTGLIVAYAWQGPTMPDLHALLGPYAQSYRSGAAAAAASGNLHASRVVRPDVIVESGGPMRGYVGRAWLPSALPAGVAADDFR
;
A
#
# COMPACT_ATOMS: atom_id res chain seq x y z
N MET A 1 24.84 62.85 26.41
CA MET A 1 25.85 61.77 26.44
C MET A 1 25.14 60.42 26.54
N PRO A 2 25.11 59.59 25.49
CA PRO A 2 24.44 58.29 25.53
C PRO A 2 25.40 57.19 26.03
N LYS A 3 24.90 56.28 26.88
CA LYS A 3 25.58 55.03 27.26
C LYS A 3 25.31 53.97 26.19
N PRO A 4 26.33 53.30 25.60
CA PRO A 4 26.09 52.14 24.77
C PRO A 4 26.00 50.86 25.60
N LEU A 5 25.13 49.99 25.10
CA LEU A 5 24.55 48.81 25.73
C LEU A 5 25.48 47.59 25.68
N VAL A 6 25.40 46.80 26.75
CA VAL A 6 25.98 45.46 26.89
C VAL A 6 25.42 44.54 25.80
N ARG A 7 26.29 43.89 25.01
CA ARG A 7 25.92 42.81 24.09
C ARG A 7 26.12 41.48 24.81
N GLN A 8 25.05 40.89 25.33
CA GLN A 8 25.06 39.49 25.80
C GLN A 8 24.77 38.58 24.61
N ALA A 9 25.71 37.69 24.29
CA ALA A 9 25.54 36.64 23.30
C ALA A 9 24.61 35.55 23.85
N LEU A 10 23.52 35.28 23.15
CA LEU A 10 22.53 34.28 23.49
C LEU A 10 23.01 32.91 22.96
N ASN A 11 23.42 32.01 23.85
CA ASN A 11 23.69 30.61 23.50
C ASN A 11 22.36 29.90 23.19
N VAL A 12 22.13 29.54 21.93
CA VAL A 12 20.98 28.72 21.52
C VAL A 12 21.32 27.25 21.77
N LEU A 13 20.68 26.67 22.79
CA LEU A 13 20.72 25.24 23.07
C LEU A 13 19.76 24.54 22.08
N ALA A 14 20.30 23.86 21.07
CA ALA A 14 19.51 23.08 20.13
C ALA A 14 19.07 21.76 20.79
N LEU A 15 17.79 21.68 21.17
CA LEU A 15 17.16 20.46 21.66
C LEU A 15 16.86 19.55 20.47
N ALA A 16 17.70 18.55 20.22
CA ALA A 16 17.40 17.49 19.26
C ALA A 16 16.32 16.57 19.86
N VAL A 17 15.10 16.64 19.33
CA VAL A 17 14.01 15.72 19.66
C VAL A 17 14.16 14.49 18.78
N PRO A 18 14.48 13.30 19.32
CA PRO A 18 14.45 12.08 18.52
C PRO A 18 12.98 11.73 18.27
N LEU A 19 12.52 11.87 17.02
CA LEU A 19 11.26 11.27 16.59
C LEU A 19 11.42 9.74 16.68
N ALA A 20 10.77 9.13 17.67
CA ALA A 20 10.60 7.69 17.71
C ALA A 20 9.63 7.29 16.59
N CYS A 21 10.17 6.77 15.49
CA CYS A 21 9.36 6.17 14.43
C CYS A 21 8.70 4.90 14.98
N ALA A 22 7.37 4.92 15.11
CA ALA A 22 6.59 3.71 15.27
C ALA A 22 6.81 2.80 14.05
N ASN A 23 6.94 1.48 14.27
CA ASN A 23 6.99 0.48 13.19
C ASN A 23 5.63 0.45 12.47
N VAL A 24 5.42 1.36 11.53
CA VAL A 24 4.31 1.31 10.57
C VAL A 24 4.55 0.09 9.68
N PRO A 25 3.52 -0.75 9.39
CA PRO A 25 3.68 -1.82 8.41
C PRO A 25 4.25 -1.24 7.11
N ALA A 26 5.32 -1.84 6.59
CA ALA A 26 6.20 -1.30 5.55
C ALA A 26 5.60 -1.39 4.14
N HIS A 27 4.30 -1.14 4.00
CA HIS A 27 3.62 -1.04 2.71
C HIS A 27 3.11 0.38 2.58
N ALA A 28 3.26 0.96 1.41
CA ALA A 28 2.51 2.17 1.09
C ALA A 28 1.05 1.78 0.80
N GLU A 29 0.18 2.76 0.61
CA GLU A 29 -1.18 2.51 0.15
C GLU A 29 -1.24 2.43 -1.37
N LEU A 30 -2.33 1.87 -1.89
CA LEU A 30 -2.65 1.90 -3.31
C LEU A 30 -2.68 3.34 -3.82
N GLY A 31 -2.01 3.63 -4.94
CA GLY A 31 -1.77 5.00 -5.43
C GLY A 31 -0.58 5.71 -4.77
N GLY A 32 0.07 5.09 -3.78
CA GLY A 32 1.30 5.59 -3.17
C GLY A 32 2.55 5.33 -4.02
N ALA A 33 3.72 5.59 -3.44
CA ALA A 33 5.01 5.44 -4.10
C ALA A 33 5.80 4.24 -3.55
N MET A 34 6.22 3.36 -4.46
CA MET A 34 7.17 2.29 -4.17
C MET A 34 8.60 2.84 -4.21
N PRO A 35 9.40 2.66 -3.14
CA PRO A 35 10.79 3.08 -3.10
C PRO A 35 11.63 2.37 -4.17
N LEU A 36 12.70 3.02 -4.61
CA LEU A 36 13.60 2.49 -5.64
C LEU A 36 14.53 1.39 -5.09
N GLN A 37 14.80 1.41 -3.78
CA GLN A 37 15.68 0.50 -3.08
C GLN A 37 14.93 -0.25 -1.98
N ALA A 38 15.55 -1.29 -1.45
CA ALA A 38 15.06 -1.96 -0.24
C ALA A 38 14.86 -0.93 0.88
N ASP A 39 13.71 -0.99 1.52
CA ASP A 39 13.44 -0.25 2.75
C ASP A 39 13.81 -1.10 3.97
N SER A 40 13.44 -0.64 5.16
CA SER A 40 13.70 -1.34 6.42
C SER A 40 13.11 -2.76 6.49
N SER A 41 12.20 -3.14 5.59
CA SER A 41 11.70 -4.53 5.47
C SER A 41 12.67 -5.46 4.74
N GLY A 42 13.70 -4.92 4.08
CA GLY A 42 14.66 -5.68 3.28
C GLY A 42 14.14 -6.16 1.92
N ALA A 43 12.88 -5.86 1.57
CA ALA A 43 12.29 -6.29 0.31
C ALA A 43 12.81 -5.43 -0.87
N THR A 44 13.55 -6.06 -1.78
CA THR A 44 14.05 -5.41 -3.01
C THR A 44 13.02 -5.49 -4.14
N PRO A 45 12.66 -4.37 -4.78
CA PRO A 45 11.80 -4.42 -5.96
C PRO A 45 12.44 -5.14 -7.14
N GLN A 46 11.71 -6.05 -7.75
CA GLN A 46 12.07 -6.78 -8.95
C GLN A 46 11.28 -6.25 -10.16
N THR A 47 11.92 -6.19 -11.32
CA THR A 47 11.26 -5.76 -12.56
C THR A 47 10.51 -6.92 -13.21
N LEU A 48 9.27 -6.67 -13.63
CA LEU A 48 8.40 -7.62 -14.33
C LEU A 48 7.93 -7.04 -15.68
N LEU A 49 7.39 -7.92 -16.54
CA LEU A 49 6.73 -7.54 -17.80
C LEU A 49 7.54 -6.55 -18.64
N ASN A 50 8.82 -6.89 -18.90
CA ASN A 50 9.75 -6.06 -19.67
C ASN A 50 9.92 -4.61 -19.15
N GLY A 51 9.73 -4.39 -17.85
CA GLY A 51 9.86 -3.05 -17.26
C GLY A 51 8.54 -2.33 -17.02
N ALA A 52 7.40 -2.89 -17.44
CA ALA A 52 6.10 -2.27 -17.22
C ALA A 52 5.75 -2.20 -15.72
N LEU A 53 6.16 -3.20 -14.95
CA LEU A 53 5.91 -3.29 -13.52
C LEU A 53 7.19 -3.51 -12.71
N ARG A 54 7.11 -3.08 -11.46
CA ARG A 54 8.03 -3.38 -10.37
C ARG A 54 7.23 -4.09 -9.29
N MET A 55 7.75 -5.18 -8.75
CA MET A 55 7.10 -5.96 -7.72
C MET A 55 8.01 -6.09 -6.51
N ARG A 56 7.48 -5.93 -5.30
CA ARG A 56 8.15 -6.43 -4.10
C ARG A 56 7.20 -7.28 -3.28
N THR A 57 7.76 -8.26 -2.60
CA THR A 57 7.03 -9.19 -1.74
C THR A 57 7.33 -8.88 -0.30
N LEU A 58 6.28 -8.82 0.51
CA LEU A 58 6.39 -8.60 1.93
C LEU A 58 5.52 -9.62 2.68
N THR A 59 5.80 -9.83 3.96
CA THR A 59 5.00 -10.70 4.82
C THR A 59 4.53 -9.90 6.02
N ASP A 60 3.22 -9.88 6.24
CA ASP A 60 2.62 -9.21 7.40
C ASP A 60 2.74 -10.04 8.68
N ALA A 61 2.32 -9.47 9.81
CA ALA A 61 2.36 -10.15 11.11
C ALA A 61 1.44 -11.39 11.20
N GLY A 62 0.48 -11.51 10.28
CA GLY A 62 -0.44 -12.64 10.16
C GLY A 62 0.11 -13.80 9.31
N MET A 63 1.36 -13.70 8.84
CA MET A 63 1.96 -14.62 7.86
C MET A 63 1.25 -14.58 6.51
N THR A 64 0.62 -13.45 6.16
CA THR A 64 0.12 -13.19 4.80
C THR A 64 1.25 -12.65 3.96
N THR A 65 1.55 -13.32 2.84
CA THR A 65 2.40 -12.77 1.80
C THR A 65 1.62 -11.76 0.99
N VAL A 66 2.17 -10.56 0.83
CA VAL A 66 1.62 -9.45 0.07
C VAL A 66 2.62 -9.07 -1.02
N ASN A 67 2.21 -9.21 -2.28
CA ASN A 67 2.92 -8.72 -3.44
C ASN A 67 2.41 -7.33 -3.79
N GLU A 68 3.27 -6.33 -3.68
CA GLU A 68 3.01 -4.95 -4.07
C GLU A 68 3.51 -4.73 -5.50
N TYR A 69 2.66 -4.19 -6.37
CA TYR A 69 2.97 -3.90 -7.77
C TYR A 69 2.91 -2.40 -8.03
N ALA A 70 4.01 -1.87 -8.54
CA ALA A 70 4.11 -0.50 -9.00
C ALA A 70 4.44 -0.42 -10.49
N THR A 71 4.07 0.69 -11.12
CA THR A 71 4.54 1.04 -12.45
C THR A 71 6.06 1.26 -12.48
N SER A 72 6.64 1.43 -13.67
CA SER A 72 8.05 1.80 -13.84
C SER A 72 8.44 3.10 -13.12
N THR A 73 7.50 4.04 -12.94
CA THR A 73 7.72 5.29 -12.21
C THR A 73 7.56 5.15 -10.69
N GLY A 74 7.17 3.98 -10.21
CA GLY A 74 6.99 3.69 -8.78
C GLY A 74 5.58 3.93 -8.25
N LEU A 75 4.61 4.36 -9.07
CA LEU A 75 3.21 4.43 -8.63
C LEU A 75 2.67 3.03 -8.32
N ILE A 76 2.23 2.78 -7.09
CA ILE A 76 1.62 1.51 -6.69
C ILE A 76 0.23 1.40 -7.28
N VAL A 77 0.01 0.37 -8.09
CA VAL A 77 -1.23 0.19 -8.87
C VAL A 77 -1.97 -1.08 -8.52
N ALA A 78 -1.32 -2.03 -7.84
CA ALA A 78 -1.98 -3.24 -7.38
C ALA A 78 -1.30 -3.87 -6.15
N TYR A 79 -2.10 -4.67 -5.44
CA TYR A 79 -1.66 -5.64 -4.47
C TYR A 79 -2.20 -7.02 -4.85
N ALA A 80 -1.44 -8.07 -4.57
CA ALA A 80 -1.94 -9.44 -4.48
C ALA A 80 -1.53 -10.04 -3.13
N TRP A 81 -2.33 -10.94 -2.59
CA TRP A 81 -2.03 -11.55 -1.31
C TRP A 81 -2.42 -13.02 -1.26
N GLN A 82 -1.66 -13.75 -0.44
CA GLN A 82 -1.94 -15.13 -0.10
C GLN A 82 -1.46 -15.42 1.32
N GLY A 83 -2.32 -16.01 2.15
CA GLY A 83 -1.96 -16.32 3.52
C GLY A 83 -3.04 -17.00 4.34
N PRO A 84 -2.75 -17.35 5.60
CA PRO A 84 -3.73 -17.89 6.53
C PRO A 84 -4.67 -16.81 7.08
N THR A 85 -4.32 -15.53 6.95
CA THR A 85 -5.11 -14.38 7.40
C THR A 85 -5.39 -13.42 6.24
N MET A 86 -6.45 -12.62 6.37
CA MET A 86 -6.71 -11.51 5.44
C MET A 86 -5.77 -10.36 5.81
N PRO A 87 -5.09 -9.72 4.84
CA PRO A 87 -4.30 -8.53 5.12
C PRO A 87 -5.22 -7.36 5.51
N ASP A 88 -4.66 -6.32 6.12
CA ASP A 88 -5.39 -5.09 6.41
C ASP A 88 -5.73 -4.34 5.11
N LEU A 89 -6.89 -4.65 4.53
CA LEU A 89 -7.38 -3.99 3.31
C LEU A 89 -7.64 -2.50 3.51
N HIS A 90 -7.87 -2.02 4.74
CA HIS A 90 -7.99 -0.58 4.96
C HIS A 90 -6.65 0.11 4.73
N ALA A 91 -5.57 -0.46 5.29
CA ALA A 91 -4.22 0.05 5.09
C ALA A 91 -3.75 -0.06 3.64
N LEU A 92 -3.97 -1.21 2.99
CA LEU A 92 -3.54 -1.42 1.60
C LEU A 92 -4.28 -0.52 0.60
N LEU A 93 -5.58 -0.29 0.80
CA LEU A 93 -6.39 0.49 -0.15
C LEU A 93 -6.36 1.99 0.13
N GLY A 94 -6.02 2.42 1.36
CA GLY A 94 -5.95 3.83 1.73
C GLY A 94 -7.20 4.64 1.30
N PRO A 95 -7.08 5.67 0.44
CA PRO A 95 -8.20 6.48 -0.03
C PRO A 95 -9.35 5.68 -0.66
N TYR A 96 -9.05 4.52 -1.24
CA TYR A 96 -10.02 3.69 -1.95
C TYR A 96 -10.81 2.75 -1.03
N ALA A 97 -10.42 2.63 0.24
CA ALA A 97 -11.03 1.72 1.21
C ALA A 97 -12.53 1.99 1.40
N GLN A 98 -12.96 3.26 1.39
CA GLN A 98 -14.38 3.60 1.54
C GLN A 98 -15.20 3.18 0.32
N SER A 99 -14.69 3.38 -0.91
CA SER A 99 -15.37 2.95 -2.14
C SER A 99 -15.53 1.43 -2.14
N TYR A 100 -14.48 0.69 -1.79
CA TYR A 100 -14.53 -0.76 -1.61
C TYR A 100 -15.61 -1.19 -0.60
N ARG A 101 -15.61 -0.63 0.62
CA ARG A 101 -16.60 -0.99 1.66
C ARG A 101 -18.04 -0.72 1.20
N SER A 102 -18.27 0.39 0.50
CA SER A 102 -19.60 0.70 -0.05
C SER A 102 -20.07 -0.34 -1.07
N GLY A 103 -19.17 -0.77 -1.97
CA GLY A 103 -19.46 -1.82 -2.94
C GLY A 103 -19.70 -3.19 -2.30
N ALA A 104 -18.87 -3.55 -1.30
CA ALA A 104 -19.01 -4.79 -0.55
C ALA A 104 -20.36 -4.86 0.20
N ALA A 105 -20.78 -3.76 0.85
CA ALA A 105 -22.07 -3.69 1.53
C ALA A 105 -23.25 -3.83 0.57
N ALA A 106 -23.18 -3.20 -0.61
CA ALA A 106 -24.21 -3.33 -1.64
C ALA A 106 -24.30 -4.76 -2.22
N ALA A 107 -23.15 -5.42 -2.43
CA ALA A 107 -23.10 -6.82 -2.86
C ALA A 107 -23.71 -7.77 -1.83
N ALA A 108 -23.39 -7.57 -0.55
CA ALA A 108 -23.97 -8.35 0.55
C ALA A 108 -25.49 -8.16 0.65
N ALA A 109 -25.98 -6.93 0.56
CA ALA A 109 -27.41 -6.61 0.65
C ALA A 109 -28.22 -7.19 -0.53
N SER A 110 -27.61 -7.35 -1.70
CA SER A 110 -28.24 -7.94 -2.88
C SER A 110 -28.21 -9.47 -2.91
N GLY A 111 -27.60 -10.12 -1.90
CA GLY A 111 -27.41 -11.57 -1.89
C GLY A 111 -26.49 -12.07 -3.01
N ASN A 112 -25.66 -11.18 -3.58
CA ASN A 112 -24.80 -11.54 -4.68
C ASN A 112 -23.65 -12.45 -4.19
N LEU A 113 -23.63 -13.67 -4.70
CA LEU A 113 -22.60 -14.67 -4.39
C LEU A 113 -21.21 -14.27 -4.89
N HIS A 114 -21.12 -13.27 -5.77
CA HIS A 114 -19.86 -12.61 -6.16
C HIS A 114 -19.39 -11.57 -5.12
N ALA A 115 -19.78 -11.67 -3.84
CA ALA A 115 -19.20 -10.86 -2.78
C ALA A 115 -17.66 -10.98 -2.70
N SER A 116 -17.10 -12.04 -3.28
CA SER A 116 -15.68 -12.21 -3.54
C SER A 116 -15.09 -11.19 -4.51
N ARG A 117 -15.88 -10.48 -5.32
CA ARG A 117 -15.43 -9.48 -6.28
C ARG A 117 -16.23 -8.20 -6.15
N VAL A 118 -15.56 -7.13 -5.74
CA VAL A 118 -16.12 -5.78 -5.66
C VAL A 118 -15.53 -4.94 -6.79
N VAL A 119 -16.39 -4.53 -7.73
CA VAL A 119 -16.02 -3.65 -8.84
C VAL A 119 -16.50 -2.24 -8.54
N ARG A 120 -15.56 -1.31 -8.43
CA ARG A 120 -15.82 0.14 -8.36
C ARG A 120 -15.05 0.83 -9.49
N PRO A 121 -15.46 2.05 -9.90
CA PRO A 121 -14.76 2.79 -10.94
C PRO A 121 -13.30 3.13 -10.59
N ASP A 122 -13.02 3.28 -9.30
CA ASP A 122 -11.74 3.73 -8.74
C ASP A 122 -10.88 2.57 -8.21
N VAL A 123 -11.48 1.45 -7.83
CA VAL A 123 -10.77 0.28 -7.33
C VAL A 123 -11.53 -1.01 -7.62
N ILE A 124 -10.81 -2.06 -7.99
CA ILE A 124 -11.38 -3.40 -8.08
C ILE A 124 -10.67 -4.27 -7.04
N VAL A 125 -11.45 -5.03 -6.28
CA VAL A 125 -10.96 -5.94 -5.25
C VAL A 125 -11.55 -7.32 -5.48
N GLU A 126 -10.70 -8.32 -5.54
CA GLU A 126 -11.06 -9.73 -5.59
C GLU A 126 -10.47 -10.43 -4.37
N SER A 127 -11.30 -11.16 -3.63
CA SER A 127 -10.92 -11.88 -2.43
C SER A 127 -11.65 -13.22 -2.35
N GLY A 128 -10.95 -14.24 -1.89
CA GLY A 128 -11.49 -15.59 -1.75
C GLY A 128 -10.44 -16.48 -1.12
N GLY A 129 -10.43 -17.75 -1.50
CA GLY A 129 -9.42 -18.70 -1.08
C GLY A 129 -10.00 -20.03 -0.62
N PRO A 130 -9.12 -21.03 -0.35
CA PRO A 130 -9.53 -22.32 0.18
C PRO A 130 -10.04 -22.21 1.62
N MET A 131 -10.63 -23.29 2.13
CA MET A 131 -11.01 -23.36 3.54
C MET A 131 -9.77 -23.11 4.43
N ARG A 132 -9.79 -22.02 5.22
CA ARG A 132 -8.69 -21.53 6.09
C ARG A 132 -7.52 -20.83 5.38
N GLY A 133 -7.71 -20.37 4.14
CA GLY A 133 -6.73 -19.54 3.45
C GLY A 133 -7.40 -18.37 2.74
N TYR A 134 -6.70 -17.25 2.69
CA TYR A 134 -7.10 -16.06 1.97
C TYR A 134 -6.19 -15.89 0.76
N VAL A 135 -6.81 -15.66 -0.40
CA VAL A 135 -6.15 -15.29 -1.64
C VAL A 135 -6.93 -14.14 -2.25
N GLY A 136 -6.24 -13.15 -2.79
CA GLY A 136 -6.92 -12.05 -3.45
C GLY A 136 -5.96 -11.06 -4.07
N ARG A 137 -6.55 -10.03 -4.66
CA ARG A 137 -5.86 -8.92 -5.31
C ARG A 137 -6.74 -7.68 -5.33
N ALA A 138 -6.09 -6.53 -5.38
CA ALA A 138 -6.74 -5.25 -5.56
C ALA A 138 -5.93 -4.42 -6.55
N TRP A 139 -6.59 -3.66 -7.42
CA TRP A 139 -5.90 -2.80 -8.37
C TRP A 139 -6.71 -1.56 -8.75
N LEU A 140 -5.99 -0.56 -9.26
CA LEU A 140 -6.55 0.66 -9.83
C LEU A 140 -6.81 0.45 -11.33
N PRO A 141 -8.07 0.33 -11.78
CA PRO A 141 -8.38 0.01 -13.18
C PRO A 141 -7.86 1.07 -14.16
N SER A 142 -7.83 2.34 -13.76
CA SER A 142 -7.38 3.46 -14.60
C SER A 142 -5.86 3.71 -14.56
N ALA A 143 -5.11 2.98 -13.73
CA ALA A 143 -3.67 3.20 -13.55
C ALA A 143 -2.81 2.05 -14.11
N LEU A 144 -3.43 1.04 -14.74
CA LEU A 144 -2.71 -0.07 -15.33
C LEU A 144 -1.86 0.40 -16.53
N PRO A 145 -0.56 0.07 -16.58
CA PRO A 145 0.26 0.31 -17.77
C PRO A 145 -0.28 -0.43 -19.00
N ALA A 146 0.08 0.05 -20.19
CA ALA A 146 -0.28 -0.62 -21.43
C ALA A 146 0.24 -2.07 -21.45
N GLY A 147 -0.64 -3.02 -21.78
CA GLY A 147 -0.31 -4.44 -21.85
C GLY A 147 -0.34 -5.19 -20.51
N VAL A 148 -0.60 -4.50 -19.40
CA VAL A 148 -0.81 -5.12 -18.08
C VAL A 148 -2.29 -5.44 -17.88
N ALA A 149 -2.60 -6.67 -17.51
CA ALA A 149 -3.94 -7.13 -17.19
C ALA A 149 -4.06 -7.53 -15.71
N ALA A 150 -5.30 -7.64 -15.21
CA ALA A 150 -5.55 -8.02 -13.81
C ALA A 150 -4.98 -9.42 -13.45
N ASP A 151 -4.86 -10.32 -14.43
CA ASP A 151 -4.33 -11.68 -14.22
C ASP A 151 -2.80 -11.73 -14.03
N ASP A 152 -2.12 -10.61 -14.24
CA ASP A 152 -0.68 -10.45 -13.97
C ASP A 152 -0.37 -10.27 -12.47
N PHE A 153 -1.38 -9.98 -11.64
CA PHE A 153 -1.24 -9.84 -10.19
C PHE A 153 -1.54 -11.17 -9.49
N ARG A 154 -0.56 -11.71 -8.76
CA ARG A 154 -0.61 -13.04 -8.14
C ARG A 154 0.04 -13.08 -6.77
#